data_AF-A0A2S8PVQ9-F1
#
_entry.id   AF-A0A2S8PVQ9-F1
#
_cell.length_a   1.000
_cell.length_b   1.000
_cell.length_c   1.000
_cell.angle_alpha   90.00
_cell.angle_beta   90.00
_cell.angle_gamma   90.00
#
_symmetry.space_group_name_H-M   'P 1'
#
loop_
_entity.id
_entity.type
_entity.pdbx_description
1 polymer ?
#
loop_
_entity_poly.entity_id
_entity_poly.type
_entity_poly.pdbx_seq_one_letter_code
_entity_poly.pdbx_strand_id
1 'polypeptide(L)' 'MFKDDAIKFFGSQRAIAEKLSLSDAAVSQWKDVIPERAALKLNRITNGKLKYKPELYNKAAA' A
#
# COMPACT_ATOMS: atom_id res chain seq x y z
N MET A 1 1.87 -6.43 -1.61
CA MET A 1 2.89 -5.56 -0.96
C MET A 1 2.73 -5.67 0.54
N PHE A 2 3.82 -5.78 1.28
CA PHE A 2 3.73 -5.73 2.74
C PHE A 2 3.54 -4.30 3.22
N LYS A 3 2.70 -4.15 4.24
CA LYS A 3 2.48 -2.87 4.93
C LYS A 3 3.80 -2.32 5.47
N ASP A 4 4.63 -3.19 6.03
CA ASP A 4 5.90 -2.81 6.66
C ASP A 4 6.89 -2.22 5.64
N ASP A 5 7.10 -2.88 4.49
CA ASP A 5 7.91 -2.35 3.40
C ASP A 5 7.42 -0.98 2.90
N ALA A 6 6.11 -0.81 2.75
CA ALA A 6 5.53 0.46 2.33
C ALA A 6 5.79 1.55 3.38
N ILE A 7 5.58 1.25 4.66
CA ILE A 7 5.85 2.19 5.76
C ILE A 7 7.33 2.54 5.83
N LYS A 8 8.22 1.56 5.66
CA LYS A 8 9.67 1.75 5.69
C LYS A 8 10.16 2.61 4.52
N PHE A 9 9.54 2.47 3.35
CA PHE A 9 9.86 3.28 2.18
C PHE A 9 9.33 4.71 2.28
N PHE A 10 8.09 4.89 2.73
CA PHE A 10 7.47 6.21 2.91
C PHE A 10 7.85 6.88 4.23
N GLY A 11 8.53 6.17 5.12
CA GLY A 11 8.88 6.58 6.48
C GLY A 11 7.74 6.49 7.49
N SER A 12 6.47 6.60 7.09
CA SER A 12 5.34 6.62 8.02
C SER A 12 4.00 6.25 7.39
N GLN A 13 3.11 5.69 8.23
CA GLN A 13 1.71 5.40 7.89
C GLN A 13 0.94 6.68 7.47
N ARG A 14 1.23 7.81 8.12
CA ARG A 14 0.65 9.12 7.79
C ARG A 14 1.07 9.60 6.41
N ALA A 15 2.35 9.47 6.05
CA ALA A 15 2.82 9.83 4.71
C ALA A 15 2.09 9.03 3.62
N ILE A 16 1.85 7.75 3.87
CA ILE A 16 1.05 6.89 3.00
C ILE A 16 -0.40 7.39 2.92
N ALA A 17 -1.04 7.64 4.07
CA ALA A 17 -2.42 8.14 4.16
C ALA A 17 -2.61 9.45 3.39
N GLU A 18 -1.70 10.42 3.56
CA GLU A 18 -1.70 11.71 2.86
C GLU A 18 -1.57 11.54 1.35
N LYS A 19 -0.66 10.66 0.90
CA LYS A 19 -0.45 10.40 -0.53
C LYS A 19 -1.67 9.71 -1.17
N LEU A 20 -2.33 8.83 -0.43
CA LEU A 20 -3.52 8.11 -0.89
C LEU A 20 -4.83 8.91 -0.76
N SER A 21 -4.77 10.08 -0.10
CA SER A 21 -5.94 10.79 0.43
C SER A 21 -6.89 9.85 1.17
N LEU A 22 -6.32 8.99 2.01
CA LEU A 22 -7.03 8.09 2.90
C LEU A 22 -6.85 8.56 4.34
N SER A 23 -7.79 8.21 5.21
CA SER A 23 -7.61 8.40 6.65
C SER A 23 -6.53 7.46 7.20
N ASP A 24 -5.84 7.88 8.25
CA ASP A 24 -4.92 7.04 9.04
C ASP A 24 -5.59 5.73 9.49
N ALA A 25 -6.88 5.78 9.84
CA ALA A 25 -7.69 4.60 10.14
C ALA A 25 -7.67 3.56 9.01
N ALA A 26 -7.76 3.99 7.74
CA ALA A 26 -7.72 3.07 6.61
C ALA A 26 -6.35 2.39 6.48
N VAL A 27 -5.26 3.09 6.76
CA VAL A 27 -3.89 2.53 6.75
C VAL A 27 -3.66 1.61 7.95
N SER A 28 -4.24 1.94 9.10
CA SER A 28 -4.22 1.09 10.29
C SER A 28 -4.94 -0.24 10.06
N GLN A 29 -6.09 -0.19 9.36
CA GLN A 29 -6.91 -1.35 9.03
C GLN A 29 -6.25 -2.32 8.02
N TRP A 30 -5.14 -1.93 7.39
CA TRP A 30 -4.34 -2.85 6.59
C TRP A 30 -3.69 -3.91 7.48
N LYS A 31 -3.89 -5.18 7.09
CA LYS A 31 -3.20 -6.35 7.66
C LYS A 31 -1.75 -6.39 7.13
N ASP A 32 -1.11 -7.55 7.16
CA ASP A 32 0.24 -7.74 6.62
C ASP A 32 0.38 -7.30 5.17
N VAL A 33 -0.63 -7.55 4.35
CA VAL A 33 -0.68 -7.14 2.95
C VAL A 33 -1.59 -5.93 2.79
N ILE A 34 -1.06 -4.82 2.25
CA ILE A 34 -1.86 -3.61 1.96
C ILE A 34 -2.88 -3.93 0.86
N PRO A 35 -4.09 -3.34 0.81
CA PRO A 35 -5.06 -3.63 -0.25
C PRO A 35 -4.56 -3.29 -1.66
N GLU A 36 -5.02 -4.02 -2.68
CA GLU A 36 -4.64 -3.79 -4.08
C GLU A 36 -4.88 -2.35 -4.53
N ARG A 37 -6.06 -1.79 -4.21
CA ARG A 37 -6.41 -0.40 -4.50
C ARG A 37 -5.43 0.61 -3.92
N ALA A 38 -4.93 0.35 -2.70
CA ALA A 38 -3.93 1.21 -2.08
C ALA A 38 -2.55 1.01 -2.71
N ALA A 39 -2.17 -0.24 -2.97
CA ALA A 39 -0.91 -0.60 -3.61
C ALA A 39 -0.78 0.02 -5.01
N LEU A 40 -1.85 -0.02 -5.82
CA LEU A 40 -1.91 0.60 -7.15
C LEU A 40 -1.76 2.13 -7.09
N LYS A 41 -2.49 2.79 -6.18
CA LYS A 41 -2.37 4.23 -5.96
C LYS A 41 -0.94 4.58 -5.53
N LEU A 42 -0.38 3.88 -4.55
CA LEU A 42 1.01 4.09 -4.10
C LEU A 42 2.01 3.87 -5.23
N ASN A 43 1.86 2.82 -6.04
CA ASN A 43 2.72 2.57 -7.20
C ASN A 43 2.70 3.76 -8.18
N ARG A 44 1.51 4.31 -8.44
CA ARG A 44 1.34 5.49 -9.31
C ARG A 44 1.98 6.74 -8.74
N ILE A 45 1.84 6.99 -7.44
CA ILE A 45 2.37 8.18 -6.76
C ILE A 45 3.89 8.07 -6.56
N THR A 46 4.40 6.87 -6.31
CA THR A 46 5.84 6.59 -6.19
C THR A 46 6.54 6.42 -7.53
N ASN A 47 5.81 6.56 -8.64
CA ASN A 47 6.32 6.45 -10.00
C ASN A 47 7.08 5.13 -10.23
N GLY A 48 6.56 4.02 -9.69
CA GLY A 48 7.20 2.70 -9.81
C GLY A 48 8.30 2.40 -8.80
N LYS A 49 8.64 3.31 -7.87
CA LYS A 49 9.66 3.04 -6.84
C LYS A 49 9.23 1.95 -5.86
N LEU A 50 7.93 1.79 -5.63
CA LEU A 50 7.40 0.78 -4.73
C LEU A 50 6.97 -0.45 -5.57
N LYS A 51 7.69 -1.58 -5.44
CA LYS A 51 7.45 -2.82 -6.22
C LYS A 51 6.07 -3.43 -5.94
N TYR A 52 5.07 -2.98 -6.68
CA TYR A 52 3.75 -3.58 -6.66
C TYR A 52 3.87 -5.01 -7.19
N LYS A 53 3.66 -5.98 -6.30
CA LYS A 53 3.61 -7.40 -6.65
C LYS A 53 2.14 -7.82 -6.77
N PRO A 54 1.57 -7.86 -7.98
CA PRO A 54 0.20 -8.34 -8.20
C PRO A 54 -0.01 -9.79 -7.73
N GLU A 55 1.07 -10.57 -7.69
CA GLU A 55 1.07 -11.95 -7.18
C GLU A 55 0.58 -12.09 -5.72
N LEU A 56 0.76 -11.05 -4.90
CA LEU A 56 0.23 -11.01 -3.52
C LEU A 56 -1.29 -10.78 -3.48
N TYR A 57 -1.89 -10.30 -4.56
CA TYR A 57 -3.32 -9.99 -4.69
C TYR A 57 -4.07 -11.00 -5.53
N ASN A 58 -3.36 -11.70 -6.42
CA ASN A 58 -3.89 -12.70 -7.34
C ASN A 58 -4.40 -14.00 -6.66
N LYS A 59 -4.70 -13.96 -5.36
CA LYS A 59 -5.30 -15.06 -4.60
C LYS A 59 -6.77 -14.81 -4.26
N ALA A 60 -7.45 -13.97 -5.05
CA ALA A 60 -8.88 -13.67 -4.96
C ALA A 60 -9.64 -14.04 -6.25
N ALA A 61 -9.25 -15.15 -6.87
CA ALA A 61 -10.04 -15.85 -7.88
C ALA A 61 -10.05 -17.34 -7.54
N ALA A 62 -10.84 -17.70 -6.52
CA ALA A 62 -11.33 -19.06 -6.28
C ALA A 62 -12.69 -18.93 -5.59
#